data_AF-A0A841HX32-F1
#
_entry.id   AF-A0A841HX32-F1
#
_cell.length_a   1.000
_cell.length_b   1.000
_cell.length_c   1.000
_cell.angle_alpha   90.00
_cell.angle_beta   90.00
_cell.angle_gamma   90.00
#
_symmetry.space_group_name_H-M   'P 1'
#
loop_
_entity.id
_entity.type
_entity.pdbx_description
1 polymer ?
#
loop_
_entity_poly.entity_id
_entity_poly.type
_entity_poly.pdbx_seq_one_letter_code
_entity_poly.pdbx_strand_id
1 'polypeptide(L)'
;MSSTDLYARFGPYGKEIWREEAEYLRTLSPSELDTFITRARSSAQRIAAQRQAGNRPEPSHTLVSFGRLPDLGVRRTIVDFAALFTDRDSPFGRGAESVLFAAYLRAILEMGGVDCTLAVGRARFTYAGGQTYERDHAWIELGEDVIDANVDTLTELADVPETLQVAPYWGPRDRLPGRTLQRLRTLPIEREAIEIGADFPRRRAAAIRFVQRVLESADTAAAS
;
A
#
# COMPACT_ATOMS: atom_id res chain seq x y z
N MET A 1 -7.63 21.67 -25.20
CA MET A 1 -8.24 20.54 -24.47
C MET A 1 -8.49 21.02 -23.05
N SER A 2 -9.75 21.11 -22.65
CA SER A 2 -10.14 21.47 -21.27
C SER A 2 -9.45 20.49 -20.31
N SER A 3 -8.65 21.00 -19.37
CA SER A 3 -8.11 20.26 -18.23
C SER A 3 -9.30 19.80 -17.40
N THR A 4 -9.91 18.70 -17.82
CA THR A 4 -10.93 18.01 -17.03
C THR A 4 -10.17 17.57 -15.80
N ASP A 5 -10.50 18.18 -14.66
CA ASP A 5 -9.94 17.87 -13.36
C ASP A 5 -9.86 16.34 -13.24
N LEU A 6 -8.66 15.76 -13.21
CA LEU A 6 -8.50 14.31 -13.14
C LEU A 6 -9.20 13.77 -11.88
N TYR A 7 -9.38 14.61 -10.85
CA TYR A 7 -10.20 14.28 -9.68
C TYR A 7 -11.70 14.19 -9.97
N ALA A 8 -12.22 14.94 -10.95
CA ALA A 8 -13.61 14.80 -11.42
C ALA A 8 -13.79 13.55 -12.29
N ARG A 9 -12.73 13.08 -12.96
CA ARG A 9 -12.76 11.87 -13.79
C ARG A 9 -12.61 10.57 -12.99
N PHE A 10 -11.81 10.59 -11.93
CA PHE A 10 -11.49 9.39 -11.12
C PHE A 10 -12.11 9.39 -9.72
N GLY A 11 -12.85 10.46 -9.37
CA GLY A 11 -13.45 10.64 -8.05
C GLY A 11 -12.42 10.63 -6.89
N PRO A 12 -12.90 10.59 -5.64
CA PRO A 12 -12.04 10.19 -4.52
C PRO A 12 -11.57 8.76 -4.74
N TYR A 13 -10.28 8.47 -4.52
CA TYR A 13 -9.78 7.09 -4.51
C TYR A 13 -10.66 6.24 -3.58
N GLY A 14 -10.97 5.02 -3.99
CA GLY A 14 -11.84 4.14 -3.23
C GLY A 14 -13.32 4.18 -3.66
N LYS A 15 -13.89 5.31 -4.10
CA LYS A 15 -15.30 5.29 -4.60
C LYS A 15 -15.42 4.59 -5.95
N GLU A 16 -14.40 4.69 -6.78
CA GLU A 16 -14.33 3.93 -8.03
C GLU A 16 -13.82 2.51 -7.83
N ILE A 17 -13.04 2.20 -6.79
CA ILE A 17 -12.61 0.81 -6.51
C ILE A 17 -13.82 -0.09 -6.29
N TRP A 18 -14.79 0.33 -5.47
CA TRP A 18 -16.03 -0.44 -5.30
C TRP A 18 -16.85 -0.55 -6.58
N ARG A 19 -16.74 0.44 -7.48
CA ARG A 19 -17.44 0.43 -8.77
C ARG A 19 -16.75 -0.49 -9.76
N GLU A 20 -15.42 -0.42 -9.87
CA GLU A 20 -14.59 -1.29 -10.70
C GLU A 20 -14.69 -2.73 -10.22
N GLU A 21 -14.68 -2.97 -8.91
CA GLU A 21 -14.93 -4.29 -8.33
C GLU A 21 -16.35 -4.76 -8.64
N ALA A 22 -17.37 -3.90 -8.47
CA ALA A 22 -18.74 -4.26 -8.85
C ALA A 22 -18.89 -4.53 -10.36
N GLU A 23 -18.18 -3.79 -11.21
CA GLU A 23 -18.14 -4.00 -12.66
C GLU A 23 -17.42 -5.32 -12.98
N TYR A 24 -16.28 -5.60 -12.35
CA TYR A 24 -15.55 -6.88 -12.46
C TYR A 24 -16.44 -8.06 -12.04
N LEU A 25 -17.11 -7.98 -10.88
CA LEU A 25 -18.00 -9.04 -10.40
C LEU A 25 -19.15 -9.33 -11.36
N ARG A 26 -19.61 -8.33 -12.13
CA ARG A 26 -20.63 -8.52 -13.19
C ARG A 26 -20.10 -9.24 -14.43
N THR A 27 -18.79 -9.27 -14.64
CA THR A 27 -18.17 -10.00 -15.75
C THR A 27 -17.98 -11.49 -15.46
N LEU A 28 -18.06 -11.90 -14.19
CA LEU A 28 -17.85 -13.27 -13.78
C LEU A 28 -19.05 -14.16 -14.11
N SER A 29 -18.78 -15.36 -14.59
CA SER A 29 -19.77 -16.44 -14.62
C SER A 29 -20.18 -16.85 -13.20
N PRO A 30 -21.34 -17.53 -13.01
CA PRO A 30 -21.76 -17.99 -11.69
C PRO A 30 -20.71 -18.81 -10.93
N SER A 31 -19.95 -19.68 -11.62
CA SER A 31 -18.88 -20.48 -11.02
C SER A 31 -17.66 -19.66 -10.63
N GLU A 32 -17.29 -18.66 -11.44
CA GLU A 32 -16.18 -17.75 -11.13
C GLU A 32 -16.54 -16.85 -9.94
N LEU A 33 -17.79 -16.39 -9.88
CA LEU A 33 -18.29 -15.59 -8.76
C LEU A 33 -18.27 -16.38 -7.44
N ASP A 34 -18.70 -17.65 -7.46
CA ASP A 34 -18.64 -18.51 -6.27
C ASP A 34 -17.19 -18.75 -5.80
N THR A 35 -16.28 -18.95 -6.75
CA THR A 35 -14.84 -19.06 -6.49
C THR A 35 -14.29 -17.77 -5.87
N PHE A 36 -14.64 -16.61 -6.43
CA PHE A 36 -14.25 -15.30 -5.90
C PHE A 36 -14.74 -15.11 -4.46
N ILE A 37 -16.02 -15.34 -4.19
CA ILE A 37 -16.62 -15.20 -2.86
C ILE A 37 -15.95 -16.12 -1.85
N THR A 38 -15.67 -17.36 -2.25
CA THR A 38 -14.99 -18.34 -1.40
C THR A 38 -13.58 -17.88 -1.04
N ARG A 39 -12.80 -17.40 -2.03
CA ARG A 39 -11.45 -16.87 -1.81
C ARG A 39 -11.48 -15.62 -0.92
N ALA A 40 -12.38 -14.69 -1.17
CA ALA A 40 -12.52 -13.46 -0.38
C ALA A 40 -12.80 -13.79 1.11
N ARG A 41 -13.72 -14.73 1.38
CA ARG A 41 -14.01 -15.18 2.75
C ARG A 41 -12.80 -15.86 3.40
N SER A 42 -12.12 -16.74 2.69
CA SER A 42 -10.94 -17.45 3.20
C SER A 42 -9.82 -16.47 3.56
N SER A 43 -9.55 -15.49 2.69
CA SER A 43 -8.57 -14.43 2.97
C SER A 43 -8.96 -13.59 4.19
N ALA A 44 -10.22 -13.15 4.29
CA ALA A 44 -10.68 -12.38 5.44
C ALA A 44 -10.52 -13.16 6.77
N GLN A 45 -10.83 -14.46 6.77
CA GLN A 45 -10.63 -15.33 7.92
C GLN A 45 -9.15 -15.48 8.28
N ARG A 46 -8.27 -15.68 7.29
CA ARG A 46 -6.82 -15.78 7.49
C ARG A 46 -6.25 -14.48 8.05
N ILE A 47 -6.62 -13.33 7.49
CA ILE A 47 -6.20 -12.01 7.98
C ILE A 47 -6.64 -11.81 9.44
N ALA A 48 -7.89 -12.13 9.75
CA ALA A 48 -8.42 -12.02 11.11
C ALA A 48 -7.65 -12.91 12.10
N ALA A 49 -7.40 -14.17 11.74
CA ALA A 49 -6.62 -15.09 12.56
C ALA A 49 -5.18 -14.58 12.77
N GLN A 50 -4.54 -14.04 11.71
CA GLN A 50 -3.19 -13.52 11.82
C GLN A 50 -3.09 -12.29 12.72
N ARG A 51 -4.10 -11.39 12.65
CA ARG A 51 -4.19 -10.24 13.55
C ARG A 51 -4.36 -10.67 15.00
N GLN A 52 -5.24 -11.62 15.25
CA GLN A 52 -5.45 -12.15 16.60
C GLN A 52 -4.20 -12.80 17.17
N ALA A 53 -3.42 -13.48 16.33
CA ALA A 53 -2.16 -14.11 16.71
C ALA A 53 -0.95 -13.16 16.74
N GLY A 54 -1.10 -11.91 16.28
CA GLY A 54 0.02 -10.96 16.17
C GLY A 54 1.11 -11.41 15.19
N ASN A 55 0.77 -12.20 14.17
CA ASN A 55 1.72 -12.78 13.21
C ASN A 55 1.43 -12.37 11.76
N ARG A 56 0.85 -11.18 11.58
CA ARG A 56 0.73 -10.57 10.24
C ARG A 56 2.13 -10.47 9.62
N PRO A 57 2.30 -10.81 8.33
CA PRO A 57 3.60 -10.70 7.70
C PRO A 57 4.07 -9.25 7.72
N GLU A 58 5.36 -9.03 7.97
CA GLU A 58 6.00 -7.72 7.91
C GLU A 58 6.65 -7.54 6.53
N PRO A 59 6.42 -6.41 5.82
CA PRO A 59 7.03 -6.18 4.51
C PRO A 59 8.56 -6.25 4.53
N SER A 60 9.20 -5.84 5.63
CA SER A 60 10.66 -5.84 5.75
C SER A 60 11.32 -7.21 5.55
N HIS A 61 10.61 -8.30 5.87
CA HIS A 61 11.12 -9.67 5.72
C HIS A 61 11.45 -10.03 4.27
N THR A 62 10.73 -9.46 3.31
CA THR A 62 10.93 -9.72 1.87
C THR A 62 11.27 -8.46 1.08
N LEU A 63 11.55 -7.35 1.76
CA LEU A 63 11.85 -6.07 1.14
C LEU A 63 13.12 -6.14 0.27
N VAL A 64 12.93 -5.93 -1.02
CA VAL A 64 14.02 -5.66 -1.97
C VAL A 64 14.33 -4.17 -1.91
N SER A 65 15.53 -3.83 -1.44
CA SER A 65 15.91 -2.42 -1.27
C SER A 65 17.23 -2.07 -1.92
N PHE A 66 17.17 -1.09 -2.82
CA PHE A 66 18.33 -0.44 -3.44
C PHE A 66 18.39 1.06 -3.14
N GLY A 67 17.46 1.56 -2.32
CA GLY A 67 17.45 2.95 -1.87
C GLY A 67 18.73 3.30 -1.11
N ARG A 68 19.09 4.57 -1.14
CA ARG A 68 20.32 5.07 -0.48
C ARG A 68 20.04 5.68 0.89
N LEU A 69 18.94 6.41 1.03
CA LEU A 69 18.58 7.14 2.23
C LEU A 69 17.11 6.89 2.58
N PRO A 70 16.77 6.70 3.87
CA PRO A 70 17.67 6.46 5.02
C PRO A 70 18.37 5.09 4.90
N ASP A 71 19.15 4.64 5.89
CA ASP A 71 19.80 3.31 5.85
C ASP A 71 18.77 2.15 5.78
N LEU A 72 19.24 0.94 5.44
CA LEU A 72 18.37 -0.22 5.25
C LEU A 72 17.55 -0.59 6.50
N GLY A 73 18.12 -0.46 7.69
CA GLY A 73 17.43 -0.76 8.94
C GLY A 73 16.27 0.19 9.15
N VAL A 74 16.50 1.49 8.96
CA VAL A 74 15.45 2.51 9.03
C VAL A 74 14.38 2.29 7.96
N ARG A 75 14.78 1.97 6.71
CA ARG A 75 13.81 1.69 5.64
C ARG A 75 12.87 0.54 5.97
N ARG A 76 13.40 -0.55 6.56
CA ARG A 76 12.62 -1.69 7.04
C ARG A 76 11.61 -1.27 8.12
N THR A 77 12.09 -0.57 9.14
CA THR A 77 11.23 -0.07 10.23
C THR A 77 10.10 0.82 9.71
N ILE A 78 10.40 1.71 8.76
CA ILE A 78 9.41 2.63 8.17
C ILE A 78 8.28 1.86 7.46
N VAL A 79 8.62 0.87 6.61
CA VAL A 79 7.59 0.09 5.89
C VAL A 79 6.77 -0.80 6.83
N ASP A 80 7.37 -1.30 7.89
CA ASP A 80 6.68 -2.12 8.89
C ASP A 80 5.71 -1.28 9.74
N PHE A 81 6.09 -0.05 10.11
CA PHE A 81 5.15 0.86 10.77
C PHE A 81 3.98 1.24 9.87
N ALA A 82 4.23 1.53 8.59
CA ALA A 82 3.14 1.78 7.64
C ALA A 82 2.21 0.56 7.52
N ALA A 83 2.76 -0.66 7.49
CA ALA A 83 1.99 -1.90 7.50
C ALA A 83 1.16 -2.06 8.77
N LEU A 84 1.76 -1.83 9.94
CA LEU A 84 1.12 -1.92 11.24
C LEU A 84 -0.12 -1.01 11.34
N PHE A 85 0.01 0.27 10.95
CA PHE A 85 -1.12 1.20 11.00
C PHE A 85 -2.20 0.84 9.98
N THR A 86 -1.81 0.40 8.79
CA THR A 86 -2.77 -0.02 7.75
C THR A 86 -3.54 -1.27 8.18
N ASP A 87 -2.84 -2.29 8.71
CA ASP A 87 -3.47 -3.53 9.17
C ASP A 87 -4.35 -3.32 10.40
N ARG A 88 -4.07 -2.30 11.23
CA ARG A 88 -4.95 -1.90 12.33
C ARG A 88 -6.26 -1.28 11.82
N ASP A 89 -6.18 -0.49 10.76
CA ASP A 89 -7.26 0.38 10.32
C ASP A 89 -8.14 -0.19 9.21
N SER A 90 -7.67 -1.21 8.49
CA SER A 90 -8.46 -1.86 7.44
C SER A 90 -8.82 -3.29 7.81
N PRO A 91 -10.08 -3.70 7.71
CA PRO A 91 -10.46 -5.10 7.92
C PRO A 91 -9.96 -6.02 6.79
N PHE A 92 -9.67 -5.50 5.59
CA PHE A 92 -9.41 -6.27 4.37
C PHE A 92 -7.92 -6.56 4.09
N GLY A 93 -7.03 -6.05 4.95
CA GLY A 93 -5.58 -6.21 4.82
C GLY A 93 -4.94 -5.11 3.96
N ARG A 94 -3.65 -4.86 4.19
CA ARG A 94 -2.93 -3.76 3.52
C ARG A 94 -2.83 -3.86 2.00
N GLY A 95 -2.95 -5.07 1.42
CA GLY A 95 -2.98 -5.27 -0.03
C GLY A 95 -4.21 -4.68 -0.72
N ALA A 96 -5.32 -4.51 0.01
CA ALA A 96 -6.52 -3.82 -0.47
C ALA A 96 -6.41 -2.28 -0.39
N GLU A 97 -5.49 -1.76 0.43
CA GLU A 97 -5.53 -0.40 0.94
C GLU A 97 -4.27 0.39 0.58
N SER A 98 -3.88 0.33 -0.69
CA SER A 98 -2.61 0.92 -1.16
C SER A 98 -2.50 2.41 -0.88
N VAL A 99 -3.59 3.18 -0.98
CA VAL A 99 -3.56 4.62 -0.65
C VAL A 99 -3.42 4.87 0.84
N LEU A 100 -4.13 4.12 1.70
CA LEU A 100 -3.98 4.25 3.16
C LEU A 100 -2.55 3.92 3.60
N PHE A 101 -1.99 2.83 3.06
CA PHE A 101 -0.60 2.44 3.30
C PHE A 101 0.38 3.52 2.86
N ALA A 102 0.26 4.01 1.62
CA ALA A 102 1.13 5.05 1.11
C ALA A 102 0.99 6.35 1.90
N ALA A 103 -0.22 6.70 2.37
CA ALA A 103 -0.44 7.89 3.20
C ALA A 103 0.24 7.80 4.57
N TYR A 104 0.19 6.63 5.23
CA TYR A 104 0.95 6.40 6.46
C TYR A 104 2.45 6.42 6.23
N LEU A 105 2.91 5.78 5.15
CA LEU A 105 4.32 5.78 4.77
C LEU A 105 4.84 7.21 4.54
N ARG A 106 4.09 8.04 3.80
CA ARG A 106 4.39 9.47 3.62
C ARG A 106 4.47 10.21 4.95
N ALA A 107 3.52 9.99 5.86
CA ALA A 107 3.52 10.65 7.17
C ALA A 107 4.80 10.37 7.98
N ILE A 108 5.29 9.13 7.92
CA ILE A 108 6.50 8.70 8.62
C ILE A 108 7.75 9.30 7.96
N LEU A 109 7.79 9.34 6.62
CA LEU A 109 8.89 9.95 5.86
C LEU A 109 9.01 11.46 6.08
N GLU A 110 7.89 12.18 6.02
CA GLU A 110 7.84 13.62 6.25
C GLU A 110 8.26 13.99 7.68
N MET A 111 7.90 13.17 8.67
CA MET A 111 8.38 13.33 10.04
C MET A 111 9.91 13.25 10.12
N GLY A 112 10.53 12.42 9.28
CA GLY A 112 11.99 12.33 9.13
C GLY A 112 12.61 13.40 8.22
N GLY A 113 11.83 14.39 7.76
CA GLY A 113 12.30 15.44 6.85
C GLY A 113 12.51 15.00 5.40
N VAL A 114 11.95 13.85 5.00
CA VAL A 114 12.06 13.34 3.63
C VAL A 114 10.89 13.87 2.79
N ASP A 115 11.22 14.67 1.78
CA ASP A 115 10.24 15.10 0.78
C ASP A 115 9.83 13.93 -0.12
N CYS A 116 8.53 13.71 -0.27
CA CYS A 116 8.01 12.59 -1.04
C CYS A 116 6.59 12.86 -1.56
N THR A 117 6.25 12.19 -2.65
CA THR A 117 4.96 12.30 -3.32
C THR A 117 4.19 11.00 -3.22
N LEU A 118 2.93 11.08 -2.77
CA LEU A 118 1.99 9.96 -2.87
C LEU A 118 1.44 9.92 -4.29
N ALA A 119 1.87 8.94 -5.06
CA ALA A 119 1.42 8.71 -6.42
C ALA A 119 0.28 7.69 -6.45
N VAL A 120 -0.72 7.99 -7.27
CA VAL A 120 -1.87 7.12 -7.52
C VAL A 120 -1.93 6.84 -9.01
N GLY A 121 -2.10 5.59 -9.39
CA GLY A 121 -2.20 5.22 -10.79
C GLY A 121 -2.37 3.73 -11.01
N ARG A 122 -1.78 3.21 -12.09
CA ARG A 122 -1.91 1.80 -12.48
C ARG A 122 -0.60 1.05 -12.28
N ALA A 123 -0.67 -0.09 -11.61
CA ALA A 123 0.43 -1.04 -11.52
C ALA A 123 0.17 -2.23 -12.45
N ARG A 124 1.13 -2.55 -13.31
CA ARG A 124 1.15 -3.76 -14.13
C ARG A 124 2.22 -4.70 -13.60
N PHE A 125 1.81 -5.84 -13.08
CA PHE A 125 2.68 -6.89 -12.56
C PHE A 125 2.89 -7.98 -13.62
N THR A 126 4.11 -8.47 -13.75
CA THR A 126 4.45 -9.62 -14.59
C THR A 126 4.78 -10.81 -13.68
N TYR A 127 4.14 -11.95 -13.92
CA TYR A 127 4.30 -13.16 -13.11
C TYR A 127 4.57 -14.40 -13.98
N ALA A 128 4.53 -15.59 -13.37
CA ALA A 128 4.92 -16.86 -13.99
C ALA A 128 4.36 -17.04 -15.42
N GLY A 129 5.22 -17.48 -16.35
CA GLY A 129 4.84 -17.67 -17.75
C GLY A 129 4.67 -16.39 -18.56
N GLY A 130 5.12 -15.23 -18.05
CA GLY A 130 5.01 -13.93 -18.74
C GLY A 130 3.60 -13.34 -18.71
N GLN A 131 2.72 -13.90 -17.87
CA GLN A 131 1.38 -13.37 -17.67
C GLN A 131 1.42 -12.02 -16.96
N THR A 132 0.44 -11.17 -17.23
CA THR A 132 0.33 -9.84 -16.63
C THR A 132 -0.95 -9.68 -15.82
N TYR A 133 -0.86 -8.93 -14.74
CA TYR A 133 -1.99 -8.53 -13.91
C TYR A 133 -1.94 -7.01 -13.71
N GLU A 134 -3.06 -6.32 -13.89
CA GLU A 134 -3.14 -4.87 -13.73
C GLU A 134 -4.17 -4.49 -12.70
N ARG A 135 -3.87 -3.47 -11.89
CA ARG A 135 -4.83 -2.87 -10.98
C ARG A 135 -4.47 -1.43 -10.66
N ASP A 136 -5.46 -0.71 -10.17
CA ASP A 136 -5.24 0.57 -9.52
C ASP A 136 -4.43 0.37 -8.23
N HIS A 137 -3.46 1.26 -8.05
CA HIS A 137 -2.44 1.15 -7.02
C HIS A 137 -1.89 2.50 -6.60
N ALA A 138 -1.30 2.55 -5.41
CA ALA A 138 -0.62 3.73 -4.91
C ALA A 138 0.74 3.38 -4.31
N TRP A 139 1.69 4.29 -4.47
CA TRP A 139 3.07 4.14 -4.05
C TRP A 139 3.65 5.51 -3.67
N ILE A 140 4.84 5.51 -3.07
CA ILE A 140 5.60 6.74 -2.80
C ILE A 140 6.68 6.95 -3.85
N GLU A 141 6.86 8.20 -4.26
CA GLU A 141 7.96 8.66 -5.11
C GLU A 141 8.84 9.63 -4.31
N LEU A 142 10.15 9.42 -4.31
CA LEU A 142 11.14 10.30 -3.65
C LEU A 142 12.36 10.49 -4.56
N GLY A 143 12.38 11.59 -5.31
CA GLY A 143 13.38 11.80 -6.36
C GLY A 143 13.30 10.71 -7.44
N GLU A 144 14.37 9.93 -7.59
CA GLU A 144 14.45 8.80 -8.52
C GLU A 144 13.95 7.47 -7.92
N ASP A 145 13.78 7.43 -6.60
CA ASP A 145 13.36 6.24 -5.87
C ASP A 145 11.83 6.13 -5.82
N VAL A 146 11.36 4.89 -5.75
CA VAL A 146 9.97 4.53 -5.48
C VAL A 146 9.90 3.58 -4.30
N ILE A 147 8.84 3.72 -3.50
CA ILE A 147 8.51 2.78 -2.42
C ILE A 147 7.14 2.18 -2.70
N ASP A 148 7.14 0.87 -2.89
CA ASP A 148 5.95 0.08 -3.18
C ASP A 148 6.00 -1.19 -2.32
N ALA A 149 5.52 -1.06 -1.07
CA ALA A 149 5.83 -1.98 0.00
C ALA A 149 4.64 -2.72 0.63
N ASN A 150 3.42 -2.52 0.13
CA ASN A 150 2.24 -3.31 0.56
C ASN A 150 1.91 -4.47 -0.39
N VAL A 151 2.76 -4.73 -1.39
CA VAL A 151 2.50 -5.70 -2.47
C VAL A 151 2.69 -7.16 -2.07
N ASP A 152 3.33 -7.41 -0.92
CA ASP A 152 3.53 -8.75 -0.36
C ASP A 152 2.23 -9.45 0.04
N THR A 153 1.15 -8.69 0.18
CA THR A 153 -0.18 -9.18 0.54
C THR A 153 -1.20 -9.03 -0.59
N LEU A 154 -0.76 -8.84 -1.84
CA LEU A 154 -1.69 -8.77 -2.97
C LEU A 154 -2.51 -10.04 -3.14
N THR A 155 -1.90 -11.21 -2.92
CA THR A 155 -2.56 -12.51 -3.04
C THR A 155 -3.65 -12.74 -1.98
N GLU A 156 -3.79 -11.83 -1.01
CA GLU A 156 -4.93 -11.84 -0.10
C GLU A 156 -6.23 -11.39 -0.80
N LEU A 157 -6.15 -10.72 -1.93
CA LEU A 157 -7.32 -10.30 -2.71
C LEU A 157 -7.80 -11.42 -3.64
N ALA A 158 -9.12 -11.55 -3.76
CA ALA A 158 -9.74 -12.65 -4.48
C ALA A 158 -9.66 -12.51 -6.02
N ASP A 159 -9.47 -11.31 -6.53
CA ASP A 159 -9.20 -11.01 -7.95
C ASP A 159 -7.73 -11.21 -8.34
N VAL A 160 -6.82 -11.20 -7.36
CA VAL A 160 -5.39 -11.36 -7.62
C VAL A 160 -5.04 -12.84 -7.88
N PRO A 161 -4.26 -13.16 -8.94
CA PRO A 161 -3.77 -14.52 -9.17
C PRO A 161 -2.93 -15.03 -8.01
N GLU A 162 -3.17 -16.26 -7.55
CA GLU A 162 -2.42 -16.86 -6.42
C GLU A 162 -0.94 -17.06 -6.73
N THR A 163 -0.60 -17.20 -8.01
CA THR A 163 0.77 -17.30 -8.51
C THR A 163 1.50 -15.95 -8.58
N LEU A 164 0.82 -14.83 -8.31
CA LEU A 164 1.43 -13.51 -8.30
C LEU A 164 2.26 -13.34 -7.02
N GLN A 165 3.57 -13.57 -7.13
CA GLN A 165 4.51 -13.32 -6.04
C GLN A 165 5.31 -12.04 -6.32
N VAL A 166 5.13 -11.03 -5.48
CA VAL A 166 5.79 -9.73 -5.65
C VAL A 166 6.38 -9.29 -4.32
N ALA A 167 7.67 -8.96 -4.34
CA ALA A 167 8.36 -8.45 -3.17
C ALA A 167 8.09 -6.95 -2.98
N PRO A 168 7.93 -6.49 -1.73
CA PRO A 168 8.01 -5.08 -1.35
C PRO A 168 9.29 -4.47 -1.91
N TYR A 169 9.22 -3.22 -2.35
CA TYR A 169 10.35 -2.55 -2.99
C TYR A 169 10.59 -1.15 -2.44
N TRP A 170 11.87 -0.81 -2.28
CA TRP A 170 12.34 0.55 -2.06
C TRP A 170 13.66 0.81 -2.78
N GLY A 171 13.63 1.59 -3.86
CA GLY A 171 14.84 1.99 -4.58
C GLY A 171 14.55 2.64 -5.93
N PRO A 172 15.54 2.76 -6.83
CA PRO A 172 15.40 3.44 -8.10
C PRO A 172 14.27 2.84 -8.95
N ARG A 173 13.47 3.70 -9.59
CA ARG A 173 12.35 3.27 -10.44
C ARG A 173 12.77 2.33 -11.57
N ASP A 174 13.91 2.56 -12.18
CA ASP A 174 14.44 1.78 -13.32
C ASP A 174 14.87 0.35 -12.93
N ARG A 175 14.97 0.06 -11.63
CA ARG A 175 15.33 -1.26 -11.07
C ARG A 175 14.15 -1.98 -10.42
N LEU A 176 12.93 -1.46 -10.56
CA LEU A 176 11.72 -2.05 -9.98
C LEU A 176 11.47 -3.45 -10.58
N PRO A 177 11.56 -4.54 -9.80
CA PRO A 177 11.46 -5.87 -10.36
C PRO A 177 10.00 -6.29 -10.59
N GLY A 178 9.75 -6.91 -11.74
CA GLY A 178 8.51 -7.64 -12.04
C GLY A 178 7.26 -6.78 -12.18
N ARG A 179 7.39 -5.44 -12.28
CA ARG A 179 6.25 -4.56 -12.46
C ARG A 179 6.61 -3.19 -13.01
N THR A 180 5.63 -2.53 -13.61
CA THR A 180 5.71 -1.13 -14.05
C THR A 180 4.62 -0.30 -13.36
N LEU A 181 4.97 0.93 -12.97
CA LEU A 181 4.07 1.87 -12.29
C LEU A 181 3.80 3.07 -13.20
N GLN A 182 2.53 3.30 -13.53
CA GLN A 182 2.09 4.44 -14.32
C GLN A 182 1.32 5.41 -13.43
N ARG A 183 1.97 6.50 -13.03
CA ARG A 183 1.33 7.57 -12.24
C ARG A 183 0.23 8.24 -13.08
N LEU A 184 -0.99 8.25 -12.56
CA LEU A 184 -2.12 8.99 -13.13
C LEU A 184 -2.31 10.34 -12.46
N ARG A 185 -2.10 10.41 -11.14
CA ARG A 185 -2.16 11.63 -10.35
C ARG A 185 -1.31 11.54 -9.08
N THR A 186 -1.18 12.65 -8.40
CA THR A 186 -0.65 12.74 -7.04
C THR A 186 -1.80 12.92 -6.07
N LEU A 187 -1.72 12.36 -4.86
CA LEU A 187 -2.68 12.62 -3.79
C LEU A 187 -2.08 13.62 -2.80
N PRO A 188 -2.46 14.90 -2.80
CA PRO A 188 -1.92 15.87 -1.88
C PRO A 188 -2.51 15.69 -0.48
N ILE A 189 -1.85 16.23 0.55
CA ILE A 189 -2.21 16.00 1.96
C ILE A 189 -3.63 16.48 2.26
N GLU A 190 -4.02 17.65 1.74
CA GLU A 190 -5.34 18.25 1.93
C GLU A 190 -6.50 17.40 1.39
N ARG A 191 -6.20 16.42 0.52
CA ARG A 191 -7.19 15.50 -0.05
C ARG A 191 -7.26 14.17 0.70
N GLU A 192 -6.30 13.82 1.56
CA GLU A 192 -6.27 12.54 2.27
C GLU A 192 -7.55 12.30 3.08
N ALA A 193 -8.07 13.32 3.77
CA ALA A 193 -9.30 13.21 4.54
C ALA A 193 -10.54 12.91 3.68
N ILE A 194 -10.54 13.33 2.41
CA ILE A 194 -11.64 13.10 1.47
C ILE A 194 -11.54 11.69 0.88
N GLU A 195 -10.32 11.24 0.56
CA GLU A 195 -10.09 9.99 -0.16
C GLU A 195 -9.94 8.77 0.76
N ILE A 196 -9.38 8.94 1.96
CA ILE A 196 -9.13 7.84 2.92
C ILE A 196 -10.23 7.79 3.98
N GLY A 197 -10.74 8.95 4.38
CA GLY A 197 -11.77 9.07 5.40
C GLY A 197 -11.55 10.30 6.29
N ALA A 198 -12.65 10.92 6.71
CA ALA A 198 -12.63 12.20 7.42
C ALA A 198 -11.83 12.17 8.74
N ASP A 199 -11.67 10.98 9.34
CA ASP A 199 -10.92 10.78 10.57
C ASP A 199 -9.42 10.53 10.35
N PHE A 200 -8.97 10.35 9.10
CA PHE A 200 -7.59 10.03 8.77
C PHE A 200 -6.57 11.05 9.29
N PRO A 201 -6.79 12.38 9.25
CA PRO A 201 -5.84 13.34 9.85
C PRO A 201 -5.55 13.06 11.33
N ARG A 202 -6.57 12.65 12.10
CA ARG A 202 -6.41 12.27 13.50
C ARG A 202 -5.57 11.00 13.64
N ARG A 203 -5.80 10.01 12.78
CA ARG A 203 -5.06 8.74 12.78
C ARG A 203 -3.62 8.93 12.33
N ARG A 204 -3.37 9.72 11.28
CA ARG A 204 -2.04 10.19 10.82
C ARG A 204 -1.26 10.82 11.97
N ALA A 205 -1.86 11.76 12.70
CA ALA A 205 -1.20 12.41 13.83
C ALA A 205 -0.90 11.44 14.98
N ALA A 206 -1.76 10.46 15.23
CA ALA A 206 -1.52 9.42 16.23
C ALA A 206 -0.37 8.48 15.84
N ALA A 207 -0.27 8.13 14.54
CA ALA A 207 0.82 7.34 14.00
C ALA A 207 2.17 8.05 14.15
N ILE A 208 2.25 9.34 13.77
CA ILE A 208 3.45 10.16 13.94
C ILE A 208 3.90 10.17 15.42
N ARG A 209 2.99 10.48 16.35
CA ARG A 209 3.33 10.49 17.79
C ARG A 209 3.78 9.13 18.31
N PHE A 210 3.24 8.03 17.77
CA PHE A 210 3.68 6.70 18.15
C PHE A 210 5.12 6.46 17.69
N VAL A 211 5.43 6.74 16.42
CA VAL A 211 6.78 6.55 15.88
C VAL A 211 7.80 7.43 16.61
N GLN A 212 7.48 8.69 16.88
CA GLN A 212 8.35 9.59 17.67
C GLN A 212 8.73 8.98 19.02
N ARG A 213 7.75 8.48 19.79
CA ARG A 213 8.03 7.85 21.09
C ARG A 213 8.89 6.60 20.98
N VAL A 214 8.71 5.80 19.93
CA VAL A 214 9.54 4.60 19.72
C VAL A 214 10.99 5.00 19.43
N LEU A 215 11.20 6.02 18.61
CA LEU A 215 12.54 6.53 18.30
C LEU A 215 13.21 7.13 19.55
N GLU A 216 12.51 7.97 20.31
CA GLU A 216 13.01 8.57 21.57
C GLU A 216 13.40 7.49 22.61
N SER A 217 12.63 6.40 22.69
CA SER A 217 12.91 5.29 23.59
C SER A 217 14.14 4.51 23.17
N ALA A 218 14.36 4.33 21.85
CA ALA A 218 15.53 3.65 21.31
C ALA A 218 16.82 4.44 21.58
N ASP A 219 16.78 5.77 21.42
CA ASP A 219 17.93 6.64 21.69
C ASP A 219 18.32 6.63 23.18
N THR A 220 17.32 6.64 24.07
CA THR A 220 17.56 6.56 25.53
C THR A 220 18.20 5.23 25.93
N ALA A 221 17.76 4.13 25.32
CA ALA A 221 18.31 2.80 25.57
C ALA A 221 19.75 2.65 25.03
N ALA A 222 20.09 3.31 23.93
CA ALA A 222 21.44 3.30 23.37
C ALA A 222 22.45 4.15 24.16
N ALA A 223 21.97 5.11 24.96
CA ALA A 223 22.79 5.98 25.79
C ALA A 223 23.08 5.44 27.21
N SER A 224 22.42 4.33 27.59
CA SER A 224 22.55 3.69 28.91
C SER A 224 23.50 2.50 28.88
#